data_AF-A0A646I7R2-F1
#
_entry.id   AF-A0A646I7R2-F1
#
_cell.length_a   1.000
_cell.length_b   1.000
_cell.length_c   1.000
_cell.angle_alpha   90.00
_cell.angle_beta   90.00
_cell.angle_gamma   90.00
#
_symmetry.space_group_name_H-M   'P 1'
#
loop_
_entity.id
_entity.type
_entity.pdbx_description
1 polymer ?
#
loop_
_entity_poly.entity_id
_entity_poly.type
_entity_poly.pdbx_seq_one_letter_code
_entity_poly.pdbx_strand_id
1 'polypeptide(L)' 'MTGRIRPPAMVREHSPDRWRRGTCWLWCGRDDLPVQWLGTVEHGPVRVSLTACRECTHLLTERVHATALARRPS' A
#
# COMPACT_ATOMS: atom_id res chain seq x y z
N MET A 1 34.44 -14.08 21.39
CA MET A 1 34.19 -13.39 20.10
C MET A 1 32.76 -13.68 19.66
N THR A 2 31.76 -13.02 20.24
CA THR A 2 30.35 -13.14 19.82
C THR A 2 30.05 -11.94 18.95
N GLY A 3 30.11 -12.12 17.62
CA GLY A 3 29.74 -11.10 16.67
C GLY A 3 28.28 -10.72 16.86
N ARG A 4 28.02 -9.43 17.10
CA ARG A 4 26.66 -8.88 16.97
C ARG A 4 26.28 -8.99 15.50
N ILE A 5 25.53 -10.02 15.14
CA ILE A 5 24.82 -10.06 13.87
C ILE A 5 23.82 -8.90 13.93
N ARG A 6 24.12 -7.80 13.23
CA ARG A 6 23.13 -6.75 12.99
C ARG A 6 22.01 -7.43 12.20
N PRO A 7 20.75 -7.43 12.66
CA PRO A 7 19.65 -7.86 11.81
C PRO A 7 19.75 -7.07 10.50
N PRO A 8 19.48 -7.68 9.33
CA PRO A 8 19.47 -6.93 8.08
C PRO A 8 18.55 -5.73 8.34
N ALA A 9 19.10 -4.52 8.19
CA ALA A 9 18.29 -3.31 8.25
C ALA A 9 17.11 -3.59 7.33
N MET A 10 15.89 -3.64 7.88
CA MET A 10 14.71 -4.03 7.12
C MET A 10 14.76 -3.26 5.82
N VAL A 11 15.07 -3.95 4.72
CA VAL A 11 14.81 -3.41 3.40
C VAL A 11 13.33 -3.08 3.52
N ARG A 12 12.97 -1.80 3.36
CA ARG A 12 11.58 -1.43 3.17
C ARG A 12 11.19 -2.07 1.83
N GLU A 13 10.94 -3.38 1.84
CA GLU A 13 10.60 -4.23 0.69
C GLU A 13 9.40 -3.63 -0.06
N HIS A 14 8.61 -2.90 0.71
CA HIS A 14 7.47 -2.09 0.32
C HIS A 14 7.86 -0.60 0.27
N SER A 15 8.71 -0.22 -0.68
CA SER A 15 8.89 1.21 -0.98
C SER A 15 7.62 1.69 -1.71
N PRO A 16 6.94 2.76 -1.23
CA PRO A 16 5.70 3.25 -1.84
C PRO A 16 5.88 3.67 -3.31
N ASP A 17 7.11 3.96 -3.72
CA ASP A 17 7.44 4.42 -5.08
C ASP A 17 7.71 3.29 -6.08
N ARG A 18 7.74 2.02 -5.65
CA ARG A 18 8.11 0.90 -6.52
C ARG A 18 6.87 0.12 -6.98
N TRP A 19 6.53 0.28 -8.26
CA TRP A 19 5.54 -0.54 -8.94
C TRP A 19 6.05 -1.98 -9.13
N ARG A 20 5.22 -2.97 -8.77
CA ARG A 20 5.49 -4.40 -8.95
C ARG A 20 4.28 -5.07 -9.59
N ARG A 21 4.47 -6.18 -10.33
CA ARG A 21 3.32 -6.99 -10.77
C ARG A 21 2.64 -7.65 -9.56
N GLY A 22 1.32 -7.62 -9.53
CA GLY A 22 0.52 -8.21 -8.45
C GLY A 22 -0.98 -7.96 -8.66
N THR A 23 -1.75 -8.25 -7.60
CA THR A 23 -3.21 -8.08 -7.59
C THR A 23 -3.59 -6.71 -7.06
N CYS A 24 -4.48 -6.00 -7.73
CA CYS A 24 -5.09 -4.79 -7.20
C CYS A 24 -6.18 -5.16 -6.18
N TRP A 25 -5.96 -4.81 -4.92
CA TRP A 25 -6.91 -5.09 -3.82
C TRP A 25 -8.00 -4.03 -3.68
N LEU A 26 -7.95 -2.96 -4.48
CA LEU A 26 -9.05 -2.01 -4.60
C LEU A 26 -10.09 -2.54 -5.59
N TRP A 27 -11.01 -1.66 -6.00
CA TRP A 27 -12.25 -1.99 -6.69
C TRP A 27 -12.10 -2.85 -7.94
N CYS A 28 -11.03 -2.71 -8.73
CA CYS A 28 -10.94 -3.45 -9.99
C CYS A 28 -10.62 -4.94 -9.81
N GLY A 29 -10.03 -5.35 -8.67
CA GLY A 29 -9.73 -6.76 -8.38
C GLY A 29 -8.80 -7.47 -9.36
N ARG A 30 -8.27 -6.78 -10.37
CA ARG A 30 -7.46 -7.38 -11.44
C ARG A 30 -6.14 -7.90 -10.91
N ASP A 31 -5.60 -8.92 -11.57
CA ASP A 31 -4.30 -9.53 -11.33
C ASP A 31 -3.30 -9.20 -12.44
N ASP A 32 -2.05 -9.60 -12.22
CA ASP A 32 -0.89 -9.43 -13.11
C ASP A 32 -0.68 -8.02 -13.69
N LEU A 33 -1.04 -6.98 -12.93
CA LEU A 33 -0.83 -5.58 -13.33
C LEU A 33 0.17 -4.87 -12.42
N PRO A 34 0.80 -3.77 -12.89
CA PRO A 34 1.61 -2.92 -12.03
C PRO A 34 0.77 -2.38 -10.88
N VAL A 35 1.16 -2.72 -9.65
CA VAL A 35 0.59 -2.25 -8.41
C VAL A 35 1.65 -1.59 -7.53
N GLN A 36 1.25 -0.59 -6.77
CA GLN A 36 2.05 0.02 -5.70
C GLN A 36 1.59 -0.47 -4.34
N TRP A 37 2.48 -0.42 -3.35
CA TRP A 37 2.12 -0.65 -1.96
C TRP A 37 1.40 0.59 -1.38
N LEU A 38 0.25 0.38 -0.75
CA LEU A 38 -0.53 1.43 -0.09
C LEU A 38 -0.40 1.38 1.44
N GLY A 39 -0.07 0.22 1.99
CA GLY A 39 -0.06 0.02 3.43
C GLY A 39 -0.11 -1.45 3.80
N THR A 40 -0.26 -1.69 5.10
CA THR A 40 -0.47 -3.03 5.65
C THR A 40 -1.90 -3.12 6.17
N VAL A 41 -2.58 -4.23 5.90
CA VAL A 41 -3.90 -4.53 6.45
C VAL A 41 -3.83 -5.77 7.34
N GLU A 42 -4.67 -5.79 8.37
CA GLU A 42 -4.69 -6.82 9.41
C GLU A 42 -6.09 -7.40 9.57
N HIS A 43 -6.17 -8.72 9.76
CA HIS A 43 -7.38 -9.42 10.13
C HIS A 43 -7.04 -10.58 11.08
N GLY A 44 -7.35 -10.41 12.37
CA GLY A 44 -6.90 -11.32 13.41
C GLY A 44 -5.36 -11.40 13.47
N PRO A 45 -4.75 -12.60 13.48
CA PRO A 45 -3.29 -12.74 13.48
C PRO A 45 -2.66 -12.53 12.10
N VAL A 46 -3.46 -12.34 11.04
CA VAL A 46 -2.97 -12.24 9.66
C VAL A 46 -2.66 -10.78 9.32
N ARG A 47 -1.44 -10.55 8.82
CA ARG A 47 -0.96 -9.24 8.36
C ARG A 47 -0.47 -9.36 6.91
N VAL A 48 -1.03 -8.56 6.01
CA VAL A 48 -0.72 -8.62 4.57
C VAL A 48 -0.59 -7.24 3.95
N SER A 49 0.14 -7.15 2.84
CA SER A 49 0.34 -5.90 2.10
C SER A 49 -0.89 -5.55 1.27
N LEU A 50 -1.40 -4.33 1.45
CA LEU A 50 -2.43 -3.75 0.59
C LEU A 50 -1.75 -3.10 -0.62
N THR A 51 -2.12 -3.54 -1.82
CA THR A 51 -1.55 -3.02 -3.07
C THR A 51 -2.63 -2.61 -4.06
N ALA A 52 -2.34 -1.62 -4.91
CA ALA A 52 -3.30 -1.10 -5.88
C ALA A 52 -2.67 -0.62 -7.18
N CYS A 53 -3.43 -0.73 -8.28
CA CYS A 53 -3.02 -0.21 -9.57
C CYS A 53 -3.18 1.31 -9.66
N ARG A 54 -2.57 1.92 -10.68
CA ARG A 54 -2.58 3.37 -10.90
C ARG A 54 -4.00 3.95 -10.96
N GLU A 55 -4.89 3.32 -11.71
CA GLU A 55 -6.24 3.82 -11.94
C GLU A 55 -7.04 3.82 -10.63
N CYS A 56 -6.96 2.73 -9.85
CA CYS A 56 -7.63 2.68 -8.56
C CYS A 56 -6.97 3.59 -7.52
N THR A 57 -5.65 3.76 -7.51
CA THR A 57 -5.01 4.72 -6.61
C THR A 57 -5.46 6.15 -6.91
N HIS A 58 -5.59 6.53 -8.19
CA HIS A 58 -6.10 7.85 -8.58
C HIS A 58 -7.51 8.11 -8.05
N LEU A 59 -8.44 7.16 -8.26
CA LEU A 59 -9.81 7.25 -7.75
C LEU A 59 -9.86 7.32 -6.21
N LEU A 60 -8.95 6.61 -5.52
CA LEU A 60 -8.82 6.71 -4.06
C LEU A 60 -8.42 8.11 -3.62
N THR A 61 -7.41 8.69 -4.27
CA THR A 61 -6.94 10.05 -4.01
C THR A 61 -8.06 11.08 -4.19
N GLU A 62 -8.83 11.00 -5.28
CA GLU A 62 -9.98 11.89 -5.51
C GLU A 62 -11.03 11.79 -4.39
N ARG A 63 -11.38 10.56 -3.97
CA ARG A 63 -12.33 10.32 -2.87
C ARG A 63 -11.83 10.87 -1.54
N VAL A 64 -10.55 10.69 -1.25
CA VAL A 64 -9.90 11.24 -0.05
C VAL A 64 -9.99 12.76 -0.06
N HIS A 65 -9.64 13.41 -1.17
CA HIS A 65 -9.73 14.86 -1.29
C HIS A 65 -11.16 15.39 -1.16
N ALA A 66 -12.12 14.77 -1.85
CA ALA A 66 -13.53 15.16 -1.76
C ALA A 66 -14.05 15.06 -0.32
N THR A 67 -13.71 13.97 0.37
CA THR A 67 -14.10 13.74 1.78
C THR A 67 -13.42 14.74 2.72
N ALA A 68 -12.14 15.04 2.50
CA ALA A 68 -11.39 15.99 3.32
C ALA A 68 -11.91 17.42 3.17
N LEU A 69 -12.24 17.85 1.94
CA LEU A 69 -12.82 19.17 1.67
C LEU A 69 -14.20 19.32 2.33
N ALA A 70 -15.06 18.30 2.22
CA ALA A 70 -16.38 18.31 2.83
C ALA A 70 -16.34 18.37 4.38
N ARG A 71 -15.24 17.97 5.00
CA ARG A 71 -15.04 17.97 6.46
C ARG A 71 -14.52 19.28 7.02
N ARG A 72 -14.11 20.25 6.19
CA ARG A 72 -13.60 21.54 6.67
C ARG A 72 -14.79 22.38 7.19
N PRO A 73 -14.84 22.70 8.50
CA PRO A 73 -15.83 23.65 8.98
C PRO A 73 -15.54 25.03 8.39
N SER A 74 -16.59 25.69 7.93
CA SER A 74 -16.61 27.07 7.42
C SER A 74 -16.10 28.08 8.43
#